data_AF-A0A0P9UWX9-F1
#
_entry.id   AF-A0A0P9UWX9-F1
#
_cell.length_a   1.000
_cell.length_b   1.000
_cell.length_c   1.000
_cell.angle_alpha   90.00
_cell.angle_beta   90.00
_cell.angle_gamma   90.00
#
_symmetry.space_group_name_H-M   'P 1'
#
loop_
_entity.id
_entity.type
_entity.pdbx_description
1 polymer ?
#
loop_
_entity_poly.entity_id
_entity_poly.type
_entity_poly.pdbx_seq_one_letter_code
_entity_poly.pdbx_strand_id
1 'polypeptide(L)'
;MILRPLAPVGNSGDRITSLVLRSEKPLNLDRLSEFMNELLEDHGKQLLRYKGVLNIEDEPRKMVFQGVLKLYGFDWDTEWAEGEKRESVIVFIADELPEEKIRVGFEKVCG
;
A
#
# COMPACT_ATOMS: atom_id res chain seq x y z
N MET A 1 -6.79 -10.20 -26.77
CA MET A 1 -5.71 -9.88 -25.81
C MET A 1 -5.83 -10.89 -24.68
N ILE A 2 -4.90 -11.82 -24.54
CA ILE A 2 -4.97 -12.86 -23.51
C ILE A 2 -4.30 -12.31 -22.25
N LEU A 3 -5.06 -12.19 -21.16
CA LEU A 3 -4.51 -11.80 -19.86
C LEU A 3 -3.57 -12.92 -19.39
N ARG A 4 -2.30 -12.60 -19.18
CA ARG A 4 -1.36 -13.53 -18.54
C ARG A 4 -1.77 -13.72 -17.08
N PRO A 5 -1.75 -14.96 -16.57
CA PRO A 5 -1.88 -15.19 -15.13
C PRO A 5 -0.80 -14.39 -14.39
N LEU A 6 -1.15 -13.83 -13.24
CA LEU A 6 -0.16 -13.23 -12.34
C LEU A 6 0.86 -14.31 -11.97
N ALA A 7 2.11 -14.11 -12.38
CA ALA A 7 3.20 -14.96 -11.93
C ALA A 7 3.36 -14.80 -10.40
N PRO A 8 3.72 -15.87 -9.67
CA PRO A 8 4.03 -15.75 -8.25
C PRO A 8 5.13 -14.70 -8.02
N VAL A 9 4.98 -13.92 -6.96
CA VAL A 9 5.94 -12.89 -6.54
C VAL A 9 7.35 -13.51 -6.52
N GLY A 10 8.28 -12.90 -7.26
CA GLY A 10 9.69 -13.28 -7.28
C GLY A 10 10.17 -14.17 -8.45
N ASN A 11 9.30 -14.55 -9.40
CA ASN A 11 9.70 -15.45 -10.50
C ASN A 11 9.53 -14.88 -11.92
N SER A 12 9.42 -13.56 -12.06
CA SER A 12 9.44 -12.87 -13.35
C SER A 12 10.73 -12.06 -13.48
N GLY A 13 11.45 -12.19 -14.59
CA GLY A 13 12.56 -11.29 -14.95
C GLY A 13 12.09 -9.88 -15.34
N ASP A 14 10.90 -9.50 -14.89
CA ASP A 14 10.26 -8.22 -15.21
C ASP A 14 10.80 -7.17 -14.24
N ARG A 15 11.26 -6.03 -14.77
CA ARG A 15 11.70 -4.91 -13.94
C ARG A 15 10.54 -4.25 -13.20
N ILE A 16 9.34 -4.30 -13.77
CA ILE A 16 8.11 -3.81 -13.13
C ILE A 16 7.49 -4.94 -12.32
N THR A 17 7.44 -4.77 -11.01
CA THR A 17 6.88 -5.76 -10.09
C THR A 17 5.89 -5.11 -9.12
N SER A 18 5.18 -5.95 -8.37
CA SER A 18 4.22 -5.50 -7.37
C SER A 18 4.47 -6.18 -6.02
N LEU A 19 4.22 -5.43 -4.95
CA LEU A 19 4.26 -5.92 -3.57
C LEU A 19 2.93 -5.64 -2.89
N VAL A 20 2.38 -6.68 -2.27
CA VAL A 20 1.16 -6.58 -1.45
C VAL A 20 1.55 -6.68 0.02
N LEU A 21 1.13 -5.70 0.80
CA LEU A 21 1.27 -5.65 2.25
C LEU A 21 -0.11 -5.83 2.90
N ARG A 22 -0.14 -6.52 4.03
CA ARG A 22 -1.36 -6.76 4.81
C ARG A 22 -1.09 -6.53 6.29
N SER A 23 -2.07 -5.98 7.00
CA SER A 23 -2.05 -5.87 8.46
C SER A 23 -3.46 -5.98 9.03
N GLU A 24 -3.63 -6.78 10.08
CA GLU A 24 -4.88 -6.85 10.84
C GLU A 24 -4.95 -5.78 11.94
N LYS A 25 -3.80 -5.14 12.26
CA LYS A 25 -3.75 -4.06 13.22
C LYS A 25 -4.24 -2.76 12.57
N PRO A 26 -5.01 -1.93 13.31
CA PRO A 26 -5.33 -0.60 12.85
C PRO A 26 -4.03 0.21 12.67
N LEU A 27 -3.99 1.04 11.63
CA LEU A 27 -2.84 1.86 11.28
C LEU A 27 -3.00 3.27 11.82
N ASN A 28 -1.89 3.85 12.27
CA ASN A 28 -1.83 5.27 12.58
C ASN A 28 -1.64 6.10 11.31
N LEU A 29 -2.54 7.05 11.06
CA LEU A 29 -2.56 7.83 9.82
C LEU A 29 -1.34 8.77 9.68
N ASP A 30 -0.83 9.33 10.78
CA ASP A 30 0.31 10.23 10.76
C ASP A 30 1.59 9.46 10.38
N ARG A 31 1.80 8.29 10.98
CA ARG A 31 2.93 7.40 10.63
C ARG A 31 2.87 6.91 9.20
N LEU A 32 1.66 6.61 8.70
CA LEU A 32 1.47 6.25 7.29
C LEU A 32 1.86 7.40 6.36
N SER A 33 1.48 8.63 6.71
CA SER A 33 1.80 9.83 5.94
C SER A 33 3.30 10.11 5.92
N GLU A 34 3.98 9.97 7.07
CA GLU A 34 5.44 10.08 7.19
C GLU A 34 6.16 9.04 6.32
N PHE A 35 5.77 7.77 6.44
CA PHE A 35 6.29 6.68 5.60
C PHE A 35 6.14 6.98 4.10
N MET A 36 4.96 7.45 3.67
CA MET A 36 4.71 7.76 2.26
C MET A 36 5.55 8.93 1.76
N ASN A 37 5.76 9.95 2.59
CA ASN A 37 6.60 11.09 2.23
C ASN A 37 8.06 10.67 2.04
N GLU A 38 8.63 9.91 2.98
CA GLU A 38 9.99 9.37 2.86
C GLU A 38 10.13 8.47 1.61
N LEU A 39 9.17 7.57 1.39
CA LEU A 39 9.21 6.66 0.25
C LEU A 39 9.16 7.41 -1.08
N LEU A 40 8.37 8.48 -1.18
CA LEU A 40 8.24 9.28 -2.40
C LEU A 40 9.42 10.22 -2.64
N GLU A 41 10.07 10.68 -1.58
CA GLU A 41 11.32 11.44 -1.68
C GLU A 41 12.43 10.57 -2.27
N ASP A 42 12.64 9.38 -1.69
CA ASP A 42 13.69 8.45 -2.09
C ASP A 42 13.40 7.75 -3.43
N HIS A 43 12.15 7.30 -3.64
CA HIS A 43 11.79 6.35 -4.70
C HIS A 43 10.63 6.80 -5.60
N GLY A 44 10.18 8.06 -5.53
CA GLY A 44 9.01 8.52 -6.27
C GLY A 44 9.11 8.46 -7.81
N LYS A 45 10.31 8.25 -8.38
CA LYS A 45 10.50 7.99 -9.82
C LYS A 45 10.24 6.53 -10.22
N GLN A 46 10.46 5.60 -9.29
CA GLN A 46 10.30 4.16 -9.48
C GLN A 46 8.86 3.73 -9.23
N LEU A 47 8.19 4.37 -8.27
CA LEU A 47 6.79 4.12 -7.96
C LEU A 47 5.89 4.54 -9.13
N LEU A 48 5.11 3.59 -9.65
CA LEU A 48 4.22 3.82 -10.78
C LEU A 48 2.78 4.04 -10.30
N ARG A 49 2.30 3.11 -9.47
CA ARG A 49 0.95 3.15 -8.92
C ARG A 49 0.91 2.40 -7.60
N TYR A 50 0.08 2.89 -6.69
CA TYR A 50 -0.17 2.21 -5.45
C TYR A 50 -1.60 2.51 -4.98
N LYS A 51 -2.17 1.53 -4.30
CA LYS A 51 -3.54 1.58 -3.79
C LYS A 51 -3.65 0.81 -2.49
N GLY A 52 -4.60 1.19 -1.65
CA GLY A 52 -4.94 0.39 -0.48
C GLY A 52 -6.32 0.69 0.06
N VAL A 53 -6.82 -0.27 0.82
CA VAL A 53 -7.95 -0.12 1.74
C VAL A 53 -7.38 -0.31 3.13
N LEU A 54 -7.61 0.64 4.03
CA LEU A 54 -6.92 0.72 5.31
C LEU A 54 -7.92 0.65 6.47
N ASN A 55 -7.53 -0.12 7.47
CA ASN A 55 -8.09 -0.10 8.82
C ASN A 55 -7.32 0.97 9.61
N ILE A 56 -7.97 2.09 9.96
CA ILE A 56 -7.36 3.22 10.69
C ILE A 56 -7.80 3.18 12.16
N GLU A 57 -6.90 3.56 13.06
CA GLU A 57 -7.18 3.69 14.51
C GLU A 57 -8.38 4.62 14.76
N ASP A 58 -9.25 4.23 15.69
CA ASP A 58 -10.42 4.99 16.16
C ASP A 58 -11.41 5.48 15.10
N GLU A 59 -11.37 4.94 13.88
CA GLU A 59 -12.27 5.33 12.80
C GLU A 59 -13.12 4.14 12.34
N PRO A 60 -14.45 4.21 12.32
CA PRO A 60 -15.32 3.12 11.85
C PRO A 60 -15.39 2.96 10.32
N ARG A 61 -14.87 3.93 9.55
CA ARG A 61 -14.82 3.87 8.08
C ARG A 61 -13.58 3.20 7.53
N LYS A 62 -13.70 2.68 6.32
CA LYS A 62 -12.56 2.30 5.49
C LYS A 62 -11.91 3.58 4.98
N MET A 63 -10.58 3.62 4.96
CA MET A 63 -9.88 4.65 4.21
C MET A 63 -9.35 4.05 2.92
N VAL A 64 -9.61 4.72 1.80
CA VAL A 64 -9.01 4.39 0.53
C VAL A 64 -7.77 5.26 0.33
N PHE A 65 -6.68 4.59 0.02
CA PHE A 65 -5.39 5.17 -0.32
C PHE A 65 -5.13 4.94 -1.80
N GLN A 66 -4.69 5.96 -2.53
CA GLN A 66 -4.25 5.79 -3.91
C GLN A 66 -3.24 6.84 -4.33
N GLY A 67 -2.32 6.44 -5.21
CA GLY A 67 -1.43 7.36 -5.87
C GLY A 67 -0.90 6.86 -7.22
N VAL A 68 -0.39 7.82 -7.97
CA VAL A 68 0.20 7.67 -9.31
C VAL A 68 1.46 8.53 -9.32
N LEU A 69 2.60 7.89 -9.58
CA LEU A 69 3.92 8.54 -9.49
C LEU A 69 4.11 9.20 -8.12
N LYS A 70 4.30 10.53 -8.08
CA LYS A 70 4.52 11.30 -6.85
C LYS A 70 3.24 11.85 -6.21
N LEU A 71 2.09 11.67 -6.85
CA LEU A 71 0.82 12.20 -6.37
C LEU A 71 0.07 11.10 -5.64
N TYR A 72 -0.37 11.39 -4.42
CA TYR A 72 -1.24 10.50 -3.67
C TYR A 72 -2.23 11.27 -2.82
N GLY A 73 -3.25 10.55 -2.38
CA GLY A 73 -4.22 11.06 -1.43
C GLY A 73 -4.92 9.92 -0.71
N PHE A 74 -5.68 10.34 0.31
CA PHE A 74 -6.57 9.50 1.07
C PHE A 74 -7.98 10.05 0.99
N ASP A 75 -8.95 9.16 1.02
CA ASP A 75 -10.36 9.53 1.18
C ASP A 75 -11.05 8.52 2.09
N TRP A 76 -12.09 8.98 2.78
CA TRP A 76 -12.95 8.10 3.55
C TRP A 76 -13.93 7.42 2.61
N ASP A 77 -14.09 6.11 2.78
CA ASP A 77 -15.05 5.29 2.06
C ASP A 77 -16.14 4.84 3.05
N THR A 78 -16.83 3.75 2.74
CA THR A 78 -17.91 3.18 3.56
C THR A 78 -17.42 2.71 4.92
N GLU A 79 -18.36 2.64 5.87
CA GLU A 79 -18.15 1.93 7.14
C GLU A 79 -17.79 0.46 6.94
N TRP A 80 -17.03 -0.08 7.90
CA TRP A 80 -16.85 -1.53 8.00
C TRP A 80 -18.18 -2.18 8.37
N ALA A 81 -18.57 -3.25 7.66
CA ALA A 81 -19.82 -3.95 7.96
C ALA A 81 -19.71 -4.73 9.28
N GLU A 82 -20.86 -5.01 9.92
CA GLU A 82 -20.89 -5.82 11.13
C GLU A 82 -20.29 -7.22 10.87
N GLY A 83 -19.31 -7.61 11.68
CA GLY A 83 -18.59 -8.88 11.52
C GLY A 83 -17.59 -8.93 10.36
N GLU A 84 -17.39 -7.83 9.62
CA GLU A 84 -16.36 -7.74 8.60
C GLU A 84 -14.96 -7.75 9.23
N LYS A 85 -14.06 -8.57 8.69
CA LYS A 85 -12.67 -8.58 9.13
C LYS A 85 -12.00 -7.27 8.70
N ARG A 86 -11.64 -6.45 9.69
CA ARG A 86 -10.90 -5.19 9.46
C ARG A 86 -9.44 -5.52 9.17
N GLU A 87 -9.04 -5.36 7.92
CA GLU A 87 -7.65 -5.53 7.51
C GLU A 87 -7.23 -4.43 6.54
N SER A 88 -6.00 -3.95 6.74
CA SER A 88 -5.33 -3.07 5.80
C SER A 88 -4.69 -3.90 4.71
N VAL A 89 -4.94 -3.57 3.45
CA VAL A 89 -4.29 -4.17 2.28
C VAL A 89 -3.77 -3.05 1.39
N ILE A 90 -2.47 -3.07 1.09
CA ILE A 90 -1.82 -2.10 0.23
C ILE A 90 -1.08 -2.84 -0.89
N VAL A 91 -1.19 -2.34 -2.12
CA VAL A 91 -0.39 -2.79 -3.25
C VAL A 91 0.47 -1.64 -3.77
N PHE A 92 1.76 -1.91 -3.95
CA PHE A 92 2.71 -1.05 -4.65
C PHE A 92 3.07 -1.69 -5.99
N ILE A 93 3.16 -0.88 -7.04
CA ILE A 93 3.64 -1.28 -8.37
C ILE A 93 4.76 -0.31 -8.75
N ALA A 94 5.94 -0.85 -9.04
CA ALA A 94 7.14 -0.05 -9.26
C ALA A 94 8.07 -0.68 -10.31
N ASP A 95 8.84 0.16 -11.00
CA ASP A 95 10.02 -0.26 -11.78
C ASP A 95 11.22 -0.36 -10.82
N GLU A 96 11.80 -1.54 -10.68
CA GLU A 96 12.81 -1.87 -9.66
C GLU A 96 12.31 -1.57 -8.23
N LEU A 97 11.32 -2.34 -7.81
CA LEU A 97 10.64 -2.18 -6.53
C LEU A 97 11.61 -2.13 -5.33
N PRO A 98 11.58 -1.07 -4.50
CA PRO A 98 12.36 -0.97 -3.27
C PRO A 98 11.68 -1.75 -2.13
N GLU A 99 11.56 -3.08 -2.29
CA GLU A 99 10.77 -3.94 -1.40
C GLU A 99 11.20 -3.84 0.07
N GLU A 100 12.49 -3.87 0.36
CA GLU A 100 13.02 -3.81 1.73
C GLU A 100 12.61 -2.51 2.44
N LYS A 101 12.78 -1.36 1.77
CA LYS A 101 12.39 -0.05 2.30
C LYS A 101 10.88 0.01 2.57
N ILE A 102 10.07 -0.53 1.65
CA ILE A 102 8.61 -0.57 1.81
C ILE A 102 8.21 -1.45 3.01
N ARG A 103 8.80 -2.63 3.16
CA ARG A 103 8.50 -3.54 4.29
C ARG A 103 8.89 -2.93 5.63
N VAL A 104 10.13 -2.43 5.75
CA VAL A 104 10.62 -1.80 6.98
C VAL A 104 9.81 -0.56 7.33
N GLY A 105 9.46 0.27 6.35
CA GLY A 105 8.60 1.43 6.56
C GLY A 105 7.20 1.03 7.06
N PHE A 106 6.59 0.04 6.42
CA PHE A 106 5.25 -0.44 6.80
C PHE A 106 5.20 -1.09 8.19
N GLU A 107 6.26 -1.79 8.61
CA GLU A 107 6.35 -2.34 9.97
C GLU A 107 6.28 -1.25 11.04
N LYS A 108 6.91 -0.09 10.81
CA LYS A 108 6.83 1.07 11.73
C LYS A 108 5.42 1.69 11.78
N VAL A 109 4.64 1.57 10.70
CA VAL A 109 3.24 2.03 10.67
C VAL A 109 2.35 1.11 11.50
N CYS A 110 2.64 -0.20 11.51
CA CYS A 110 1.83 -1.23 12.16
C CYS A 110 2.18 -1.51 13.64
N GLY A 111 3.34 -1.02 14.11
CA GLY A 111 3.87 -1.28 15.45
C GLY A 111 3.65 -0.13 16.40
#